data_AF-A0A951GPI3-F1
#
_entry.id   AF-A0A951GPI3-F1
#
_cell.length_a   1.000
_cell.length_b   1.000
_cell.length_c   1.000
_cell.angle_alpha   90.00
_cell.angle_beta   90.00
_cell.angle_gamma   90.00
#
_symmetry.space_group_name_H-M   'P 1'
#
loop_
_entity.id
_entity.type
_entity.pdbx_description
1 polymer ?
#
loop_
_entity_poly.entity_id
_entity_poly.type
_entity_poly.pdbx_seq_one_letter_code
_entity_poly.pdbx_strand_id
1 'polypeptide(L)'
;MLTTVYFATNRAISGAATDWRSYGSTIVSPSDPNAILYATAFVETTNLTADSTGAIASIQNATTGNFSASVSGDLRNAGRNLLIFIHGFDNSFENAITRAAFNREWLAASGVAGADTSVVAFTWPSLGQAISFPIPTEAYLKDQTMAGQSGFHLMSFLSRLQPIIQGARQQGRRVFLLAHSMGHIALEAAVEGWFSHGNGNTTLFDEVILAAADERFDSFEFPEPGRLSSLHRLGRHISIYYSHADDVLKLSELVNLGAQRLGQDGPRSKTNSTVFPPLRYRMVDCTNDRDYPFDPLTSHQYYRSSPTVRTDIALALGGTAATV
;
A
#
# COMPACT_ATOMS: atom_id res chain seq x y z
N MET A 1 4.05 17.05 17.49
CA MET A 1 4.26 17.45 16.08
C MET A 1 3.22 16.72 15.25
N LEU A 2 2.64 17.36 14.23
CA LEU A 2 1.68 16.70 13.34
C LEU A 2 2.40 15.97 12.21
N THR A 3 1.93 14.78 11.88
CA THR A 3 2.39 13.99 10.74
C THR A 3 1.59 14.37 9.51
N THR A 4 2.26 14.82 8.44
CA THR A 4 1.60 15.14 7.17
C THR A 4 1.42 13.88 6.34
N VAL A 5 0.18 13.61 5.91
CA VAL A 5 -0.17 12.56 4.95
C VAL A 5 -0.86 13.20 3.76
N TYR A 6 -0.24 13.11 2.59
CA TYR A 6 -0.93 13.41 1.34
C TYR A 6 -1.78 12.21 0.98
N PHE A 7 -2.97 12.40 0.42
CA PHE A 7 -3.77 11.26 0.02
C PHE A 7 -4.61 11.53 -1.24
N ALA A 8 -4.92 10.42 -1.91
CA ALA A 8 -5.96 10.33 -2.91
C ALA A 8 -6.99 9.28 -2.48
N THR A 9 -8.26 9.48 -2.80
CA THR A 9 -9.33 8.55 -2.45
C THR A 9 -10.42 8.52 -3.50
N ASN A 10 -10.94 7.33 -3.76
CA ASN A 10 -12.16 7.10 -4.53
C ASN A 10 -13.35 6.74 -3.63
N ARG A 11 -13.26 7.00 -2.32
CA ARG A 11 -14.40 6.96 -1.40
C ARG A 11 -15.38 8.06 -1.76
N ALA A 12 -16.67 7.71 -1.85
CA ALA A 12 -17.72 8.71 -1.93
C ALA A 12 -17.79 9.50 -0.62
N ILE A 13 -17.99 10.80 -0.74
CA ILE A 13 -18.12 11.71 0.40
C ILE A 13 -19.58 12.14 0.59
N SER A 14 -20.06 12.16 1.83
CA SER A 14 -21.42 12.58 2.18
C SER A 14 -21.52 14.00 2.74
N GLY A 15 -20.39 14.68 2.89
CA GLY A 15 -20.27 16.00 3.52
C GLY A 15 -19.04 16.77 3.05
N ALA A 16 -18.55 17.69 3.89
CA ALA A 16 -17.38 18.50 3.57
C ALA A 16 -16.12 17.64 3.45
N ALA A 17 -15.35 17.82 2.37
CA ALA A 17 -14.08 17.13 2.15
C ALA A 17 -13.03 17.41 3.25
N THR A 18 -13.19 18.47 4.03
CA THR A 18 -12.33 18.80 5.16
C THR A 18 -12.67 18.05 6.45
N ASP A 19 -13.82 17.36 6.50
CA ASP A 19 -14.23 16.49 7.61
C ASP A 19 -13.99 15.03 7.25
N TRP A 20 -13.08 14.38 7.97
CA TRP A 20 -12.72 12.98 7.73
C TRP A 20 -13.90 12.02 7.92
N ARG A 21 -14.94 12.40 8.67
CA ARG A 21 -16.16 11.59 8.84
C ARG A 21 -17.04 11.56 7.61
N SER A 22 -16.83 12.47 6.66
CA SER A 22 -17.57 12.51 5.40
C SER A 22 -17.20 11.36 4.46
N TYR A 23 -16.06 10.69 4.68
CA TYR A 23 -15.50 9.70 3.76
C TYR A 23 -16.08 8.32 4.05
N GLY A 24 -17.00 7.88 3.19
CA GLY A 24 -17.74 6.64 3.36
C GLY A 24 -17.00 5.37 2.93
N SER A 25 -17.75 4.27 2.93
CA SER A 25 -17.34 2.93 2.49
C SER A 25 -17.96 2.55 1.13
N THR A 26 -18.36 3.54 0.33
CA THR A 26 -18.85 3.35 -1.03
C THR A 26 -17.89 3.98 -2.02
N ILE A 27 -17.79 3.40 -3.20
CA ILE A 27 -16.94 3.92 -4.27
C ILE A 27 -17.68 5.01 -5.05
N VAL A 28 -16.95 6.06 -5.46
CA VAL A 28 -17.40 6.94 -6.55
C VAL A 28 -17.50 6.14 -7.85
N SER A 29 -18.09 6.69 -8.92
CA SER A 29 -18.24 5.94 -10.18
C SER A 29 -16.91 5.30 -10.62
N PRO A 30 -16.79 3.95 -10.67
CA PRO A 30 -15.53 3.25 -10.93
C PRO A 30 -14.98 3.50 -12.35
N SER A 31 -15.81 4.03 -13.25
CA SER A 31 -15.44 4.40 -14.62
C SER A 31 -15.04 5.87 -14.78
N ASP A 32 -15.20 6.72 -13.76
CA ASP A 32 -14.81 8.13 -13.82
C ASP A 32 -13.48 8.35 -13.10
N PRO A 33 -12.36 8.49 -13.82
CA PRO A 33 -11.07 8.70 -13.19
C PRO A 33 -10.97 10.09 -12.54
N ASN A 34 -11.82 11.04 -12.92
CA ASN A 34 -11.81 12.40 -12.38
C ASN A 34 -12.49 12.49 -11.02
N ALA A 35 -13.28 11.49 -10.63
CA ALA A 35 -13.98 11.46 -9.35
C ALA A 35 -13.06 11.25 -8.12
N ILE A 36 -11.76 11.01 -8.31
CA ILE A 36 -10.79 10.85 -7.22
C ILE A 36 -10.59 12.20 -6.51
N LEU A 37 -10.76 12.22 -5.19
CA LEU A 37 -10.43 13.36 -4.35
C LEU A 37 -8.97 13.27 -3.88
N TYR A 38 -8.28 14.39 -3.87
CA TYR A 38 -6.91 14.56 -3.41
C TYR A 38 -6.89 15.59 -2.28
N ALA A 39 -6.19 15.33 -1.19
CA ALA A 39 -6.05 16.32 -0.12
C ALA A 39 -4.81 16.05 0.75
N THR A 40 -4.63 16.87 1.78
CA THR A 40 -3.59 16.72 2.80
C THR A 40 -4.25 16.55 4.16
N ALA A 41 -3.93 15.46 4.86
CA ALA A 41 -4.33 15.22 6.24
C ALA A 41 -3.15 15.51 7.19
N PHE A 42 -3.47 16.09 8.34
CA PHE A 42 -2.53 16.28 9.44
C PHE A 42 -2.95 15.39 10.61
N VAL A 43 -2.06 14.49 11.01
CA VAL A 43 -2.36 13.45 12.00
C VAL A 43 -1.58 13.72 13.29
N GLU A 44 -2.24 13.59 14.43
CA GLU A 44 -1.62 13.71 15.75
C GLU A 44 -0.63 12.57 16.03
N THR A 45 0.16 12.73 17.08
CA THR A 45 1.31 11.86 17.38
C THR A 45 0.93 10.38 17.44
N THR A 46 1.72 9.56 16.76
CA THR A 46 1.62 8.10 16.78
C THR A 46 2.49 7.55 17.92
N ASN A 47 2.05 6.48 18.57
CA ASN A 47 2.87 5.77 19.55
C ASN A 47 3.39 4.48 18.91
N LEU A 48 4.64 4.53 18.44
CA LEU A 48 5.28 3.41 17.75
C LEU A 48 5.48 2.17 18.64
N THR A 49 5.62 2.36 19.95
CA THR A 49 5.78 1.26 20.92
C THR A 49 4.46 0.57 21.28
N ALA A 50 3.36 1.32 21.31
CA ALA A 50 2.03 0.80 21.61
C ALA A 50 1.27 0.37 20.34
N ASP A 51 1.88 0.50 19.15
CA ASP A 51 1.24 0.26 17.85
C ASP A 51 -0.10 1.02 17.66
N SER A 52 -0.23 2.17 18.33
CA SER A 52 -1.44 2.99 18.30
C SER A 52 -1.32 4.08 17.25
N THR A 53 -2.30 4.11 16.34
CA THR A 53 -2.46 5.17 15.35
C THR A 53 -2.97 6.44 16.02
N GLY A 54 -2.42 7.61 15.64
CA GLY A 54 -2.93 8.91 16.12
C GLY A 54 -4.31 9.24 15.54
N ALA A 55 -4.79 10.47 15.75
CA ALA A 55 -6.08 10.95 15.23
C ALA A 55 -5.89 12.00 14.11
N ILE A 56 -6.85 12.09 13.18
CA ILE A 56 -6.81 13.16 12.15
C ILE A 56 -7.19 14.50 12.80
N ALA A 57 -6.24 15.42 12.88
CA ALA A 57 -6.44 16.77 13.40
C ALA A 57 -7.16 17.67 12.39
N SER A 58 -6.78 17.61 11.11
CA SER A 58 -7.44 18.38 10.05
C SER A 58 -7.17 17.81 8.65
N ILE A 59 -8.05 18.15 7.70
CA ILE A 59 -7.84 17.94 6.26
C ILE A 59 -7.88 19.30 5.55
N GLN A 60 -6.94 19.52 4.65
CA GLN A 60 -6.78 20.75 3.89
C GLN A 60 -6.49 20.45 2.41
N ASN A 61 -6.54 21.49 1.57
CA ASN A 61 -6.17 21.43 0.16
C ASN A 61 -6.95 20.38 -0.66
N ALA A 62 -8.23 20.16 -0.33
CA ALA A 62 -9.07 19.20 -1.01
C ALA A 62 -9.37 19.66 -2.46
N THR A 63 -9.02 18.81 -3.43
CA THR A 63 -9.24 19.04 -4.86
C THR A 63 -9.64 17.74 -5.55
N THR A 64 -10.51 17.83 -6.55
CA THR A 64 -10.96 16.67 -7.33
C THR A 64 -10.09 16.53 -8.59
N GLY A 65 -9.77 15.30 -8.96
CA GLY A 65 -9.01 14.97 -10.17
C GLY A 65 -7.49 15.03 -10.00
N ASN A 66 -6.92 16.00 -9.28
CA ASN A 66 -5.48 16.08 -9.02
C ASN A 66 -5.19 16.75 -7.67
N PHE A 67 -3.95 16.64 -7.17
CA PHE A 67 -3.46 17.51 -6.10
C PHE A 67 -3.46 18.98 -6.53
N SER A 68 -3.64 19.89 -5.57
CA SER A 68 -3.43 21.32 -5.82
C SER A 68 -2.00 21.60 -6.31
N ALA A 69 -1.80 22.74 -6.98
CA ALA A 69 -0.48 23.13 -7.48
C ALA A 69 0.55 23.26 -6.35
N SER A 70 0.14 23.78 -5.18
CA SER A 70 0.99 23.88 -3.99
C SER A 70 1.42 22.50 -3.50
N VAL A 71 0.47 21.58 -3.31
CA VAL A 71 0.77 20.22 -2.83
C VAL A 71 1.65 19.46 -3.84
N SER A 72 1.40 19.64 -5.13
CA SER A 72 2.24 19.08 -6.19
C SER A 72 3.68 19.63 -6.14
N GLY A 73 3.84 20.92 -5.83
CA GLY A 73 5.13 21.56 -5.61
C GLY A 73 5.86 20.97 -4.40
N ASP A 74 5.16 20.83 -3.27
CA ASP A 74 5.71 20.25 -2.05
C ASP A 74 6.18 18.81 -2.27
N LEU A 75 5.38 17.97 -2.94
CA LEU A 75 5.75 16.58 -3.22
C LEU A 75 6.95 16.46 -4.17
N ARG A 76 7.11 17.37 -5.13
CA ARG A 76 8.29 17.40 -6.02
C ARG A 76 9.56 17.81 -5.29
N ASN A 77 9.46 18.56 -4.20
CA ASN A 77 10.60 19.09 -3.46
C ASN A 77 10.51 18.86 -1.95
N ALA A 78 10.02 17.69 -1.54
CA ALA A 78 9.73 17.40 -0.13
C ALA A 78 10.98 17.32 0.77
N GLY A 79 12.19 17.38 0.20
CA GLY A 79 13.44 17.14 0.92
C GLY A 79 13.64 15.68 1.35
N ARG A 80 12.70 14.79 1.01
CA ARG A 80 12.61 13.37 1.40
C ARG A 80 12.23 12.49 0.21
N ASN A 81 12.41 11.18 0.34
CA ASN A 81 11.89 10.21 -0.61
C ASN A 81 10.36 10.16 -0.54
N LEU A 82 9.70 9.57 -1.54
CA LEU A 82 8.24 9.41 -1.54
C LEU A 82 7.86 7.97 -1.25
N LEU A 83 6.92 7.75 -0.34
CA LEU A 83 6.27 6.46 -0.12
C LEU A 83 4.82 6.54 -0.58
N ILE A 84 4.45 5.73 -1.55
CA ILE A 84 3.06 5.50 -1.92
C ILE A 84 2.55 4.32 -1.11
N PHE A 85 1.46 4.52 -0.37
CA PHE A 85 0.91 3.51 0.53
C PHE A 85 -0.50 3.09 0.11
N ILE A 86 -0.74 1.78 0.06
CA ILE A 86 -2.05 1.18 -0.21
C ILE A 86 -2.41 0.28 0.98
N HIS A 87 -3.50 0.62 1.68
CA HIS A 87 -3.96 -0.14 2.85
C HIS A 87 -4.65 -1.45 2.46
N GLY A 88 -4.82 -2.32 3.46
CA GLY A 88 -5.49 -3.63 3.35
C GLY A 88 -6.98 -3.61 3.69
N PHE A 89 -7.52 -4.81 3.89
CA PHE A 89 -8.89 -5.07 4.36
C PHE A 89 -9.18 -4.35 5.68
N ASP A 90 -10.45 -4.03 5.90
CA ASP A 90 -10.98 -3.44 7.12
C ASP A 90 -10.29 -2.15 7.60
N ASN A 91 -10.23 -1.16 6.71
CA ASN A 91 -9.80 0.17 7.08
C ASN A 91 -10.92 1.15 6.78
N SER A 92 -11.41 1.85 7.82
CA SER A 92 -12.12 3.11 7.60
C SER A 92 -11.17 4.13 6.96
N PHE A 93 -11.71 5.25 6.47
CA PHE A 93 -10.86 6.34 5.99
C PHE A 93 -9.87 6.82 7.06
N GLU A 94 -10.32 6.96 8.31
CA GLU A 94 -9.46 7.35 9.42
C GLU A 94 -8.34 6.32 9.65
N ASN A 95 -8.66 5.03 9.66
CA ASN A 95 -7.64 3.99 9.84
C ASN A 95 -6.60 4.03 8.72
N ALA A 96 -7.03 4.17 7.46
CA ALA A 96 -6.12 4.22 6.32
C ALA A 96 -5.13 5.39 6.41
N ILE A 97 -5.62 6.59 6.74
CA ILE A 97 -4.78 7.81 6.85
C ILE A 97 -3.85 7.74 8.05
N THR A 98 -4.38 7.36 9.22
CA THR A 98 -3.59 7.30 10.45
C THR A 98 -2.57 6.15 10.41
N ARG A 99 -2.84 5.07 9.66
CA ARG A 99 -1.87 4.02 9.34
C ARG A 99 -0.77 4.52 8.40
N ALA A 100 -1.11 5.34 7.40
CA ALA A 100 -0.11 5.96 6.53
C ALA A 100 0.83 6.89 7.32
N ALA A 101 0.27 7.66 8.27
CA ALA A 101 1.05 8.46 9.22
C ALA A 101 1.96 7.60 10.10
N PHE A 102 1.43 6.50 10.65
CA PHE A 102 2.24 5.54 11.41
C PHE A 102 3.43 5.02 10.58
N ASN A 103 3.19 4.68 9.31
CA ASN A 103 4.24 4.24 8.40
C ASN A 103 5.33 5.29 8.18
N ARG A 104 4.93 6.56 8.02
CA ARG A 104 5.87 7.68 7.94
C ARG A 104 6.77 7.74 9.18
N GLU A 105 6.17 7.67 10.36
CA GLU A 105 6.89 7.90 11.62
C GLU A 105 7.89 6.80 11.94
N TRP A 106 7.54 5.51 11.76
CA TRP A 106 8.53 4.46 12.03
C TRP A 106 9.64 4.40 10.99
N LEU A 107 9.37 4.78 9.74
CA LEU A 107 10.41 4.92 8.71
C LEU A 107 11.37 6.06 9.04
N ALA A 108 10.85 7.21 9.46
CA ALA A 108 11.66 8.34 9.90
C ALA A 108 12.49 8.01 11.15
N ALA A 109 11.95 7.18 12.06
CA ALA A 109 12.63 6.74 13.27
C ALA A 109 13.61 5.56 13.05
N SER A 110 13.68 5.00 11.84
CA SER A 110 14.48 3.79 11.55
C SER A 110 16.00 3.99 11.66
N GLY A 111 16.49 5.22 11.62
CA GLY A 111 17.92 5.53 11.52
C GLY A 111 18.52 5.30 10.13
N VAL A 112 17.73 4.80 9.15
CA VAL A 112 18.17 4.63 7.77
C VAL A 112 17.84 5.88 6.96
N ALA A 113 18.86 6.66 6.59
CA ALA A 113 18.68 7.96 5.92
C ALA A 113 17.83 7.88 4.63
N GLY A 114 17.96 6.79 3.86
CA GLY A 114 17.17 6.58 2.64
C GLY A 114 15.70 6.17 2.88
N ALA A 115 15.31 5.86 4.12
CA ALA A 115 13.97 5.44 4.47
C ALA A 115 13.05 6.60 4.93
N ASP A 116 13.58 7.76 5.32
CA ASP A 116 12.74 8.93 5.66
C ASP A 116 12.00 9.43 4.41
N THR A 117 10.68 9.40 4.50
CA THR A 117 9.78 9.61 3.37
C THR A 117 8.67 10.60 3.69
N SER A 118 8.20 11.29 2.66
CA SER A 118 6.85 11.85 2.64
C SER A 118 5.88 10.78 2.14
N VAL A 119 4.74 10.63 2.80
CA VAL A 119 3.78 9.57 2.48
C VAL A 119 2.60 10.11 1.66
N VAL A 120 2.28 9.39 0.59
CA VAL A 120 1.10 9.59 -0.26
C VAL A 120 0.23 8.33 -0.19
N ALA A 121 -0.88 8.38 0.53
CA ALA A 121 -1.80 7.24 0.65
C ALA A 121 -2.81 7.23 -0.50
N PHE A 122 -3.06 6.06 -1.09
CA PHE A 122 -4.28 5.82 -1.86
C PHE A 122 -5.25 5.04 -0.98
N THR A 123 -6.44 5.60 -0.76
CA THR A 123 -7.46 4.97 0.09
C THR A 123 -8.67 4.53 -0.74
N TRP A 124 -8.94 3.23 -0.72
CA TRP A 124 -10.09 2.60 -1.37
C TRP A 124 -11.21 2.34 -0.36
N PRO A 125 -12.49 2.21 -0.76
CA PRO A 125 -13.64 2.22 0.14
C PRO A 125 -13.86 0.89 0.88
N SER A 126 -12.85 0.47 1.65
CA SER A 126 -13.02 -0.58 2.66
C SER A 126 -14.03 -0.18 3.72
N LEU A 127 -14.74 -1.16 4.26
CA LEU A 127 -15.81 -1.03 5.23
C LEU A 127 -15.38 -0.41 6.56
N GLY A 128 -14.21 -0.76 7.11
CA GLY A 128 -13.81 -0.33 8.46
C GLY A 128 -14.69 -0.90 9.58
N GLN A 129 -15.28 -2.08 9.37
CA GLN A 129 -15.99 -2.84 10.39
C GLN A 129 -15.00 -3.69 11.21
N ALA A 130 -14.77 -3.29 12.45
CA ALA A 130 -13.88 -3.95 13.43
C ALA A 130 -13.71 -5.46 13.18
N ILE A 131 -12.51 -5.84 12.71
CA ILE A 131 -12.14 -7.26 12.58
C ILE A 131 -12.36 -7.95 13.92
N SER A 132 -13.38 -8.79 13.98
CA SER A 132 -13.52 -9.81 15.00
C SER A 132 -13.16 -11.14 14.35
N PHE A 133 -12.54 -12.03 15.12
CA PHE A 133 -12.32 -13.40 14.66
C PHE A 133 -13.52 -14.26 15.03
N PRO A 134 -14.09 -15.06 14.10
CA PRO A 134 -13.70 -15.19 12.69
C PRO A 134 -14.11 -13.98 11.84
N ILE A 135 -13.31 -13.66 10.81
CA ILE A 135 -13.58 -12.54 9.90
C ILE A 135 -14.95 -12.74 9.23
N PRO A 136 -15.85 -11.73 9.24
CA PRO A 136 -17.15 -11.86 8.57
C PRO A 136 -16.98 -11.98 7.05
N THR A 137 -17.37 -13.13 6.48
CA THR A 137 -17.21 -13.43 5.05
C THR A 137 -17.87 -12.39 4.14
N GLU A 138 -19.04 -11.86 4.51
CA GLU A 138 -19.73 -10.84 3.72
C GLU A 138 -18.95 -9.52 3.66
N ALA A 139 -18.39 -9.08 4.79
CA ALA A 139 -17.56 -7.89 4.86
C ALA A 139 -16.28 -8.08 4.03
N TYR A 140 -15.64 -9.25 4.15
CA TYR A 140 -14.48 -9.65 3.35
C TYR A 140 -14.76 -9.57 1.85
N LEU A 141 -15.84 -10.21 1.37
CA LEU A 141 -16.19 -10.22 -0.06
C LEU A 141 -16.58 -8.84 -0.58
N LYS A 142 -17.23 -8.01 0.24
CA LYS A 142 -17.55 -6.63 -0.11
C LYS A 142 -16.28 -5.79 -0.30
N ASP A 143 -15.35 -5.88 0.65
CA ASP A 143 -14.06 -5.20 0.54
C ASP A 143 -13.24 -5.70 -0.65
N GLN A 144 -13.25 -7.02 -0.91
CA GLN A 144 -12.59 -7.62 -2.07
C GLN A 144 -13.14 -7.03 -3.38
N THR A 145 -14.47 -6.88 -3.47
CA THR A 145 -15.13 -6.25 -4.61
C THR A 145 -14.73 -4.77 -4.75
N MET A 146 -14.73 -4.02 -3.64
CA MET A 146 -14.36 -2.60 -3.64
C MET A 146 -12.88 -2.38 -3.99
N ALA A 147 -11.99 -3.23 -3.52
CA ALA A 147 -10.57 -3.20 -3.87
C ALA A 147 -10.39 -3.42 -5.38
N GLY A 148 -11.00 -4.46 -5.95
CA GLY A 148 -10.95 -4.72 -7.40
C GLY A 148 -11.54 -3.57 -8.23
N GLN A 149 -12.69 -3.03 -7.83
CA GLN A 149 -13.31 -1.87 -8.50
C GLN A 149 -12.48 -0.58 -8.40
N SER A 150 -11.55 -0.51 -7.45
CA SER A 150 -10.65 0.63 -7.28
C SER A 150 -9.45 0.63 -8.24
N GLY A 151 -9.23 -0.45 -9.00
CA GLY A 151 -8.07 -0.59 -9.89
C GLY A 151 -7.94 0.54 -10.91
N PHE A 152 -9.04 0.96 -11.55
CA PHE A 152 -9.01 2.06 -12.53
C PHE A 152 -8.68 3.42 -11.90
N HIS A 153 -9.19 3.68 -10.69
CA HIS A 153 -8.85 4.89 -9.94
C HIS A 153 -7.39 4.87 -9.46
N LEU A 154 -6.91 3.73 -8.97
CA LEU A 154 -5.52 3.59 -8.54
C LEU A 154 -4.56 3.74 -9.73
N MET A 155 -4.85 3.14 -10.88
CA MET A 155 -4.10 3.36 -12.13
C MET A 155 -4.07 4.85 -12.51
N SER A 156 -5.22 5.51 -12.48
CA SER A 156 -5.33 6.95 -12.81
C SER A 156 -4.55 7.83 -11.84
N PHE A 157 -4.59 7.49 -10.54
CA PHE A 157 -3.78 8.14 -9.51
C PHE A 157 -2.27 7.96 -9.79
N LEU A 158 -1.81 6.74 -10.10
CA LEU A 158 -0.41 6.49 -10.43
C LEU A 158 0.05 7.26 -11.68
N SER A 159 -0.80 7.33 -12.71
CA SER A 159 -0.54 8.11 -13.92
C SER A 159 -0.41 9.61 -13.60
N ARG A 160 -1.29 10.16 -12.75
CA ARG A 160 -1.23 11.56 -12.31
C ARG A 160 -0.07 11.88 -11.37
N LEU A 161 0.44 10.88 -10.66
CA LEU A 161 1.67 11.04 -9.88
C LEU A 161 2.93 11.10 -10.76
N GLN A 162 2.90 10.62 -11.99
CA GLN A 162 4.09 10.52 -12.84
C GLN A 162 4.86 11.86 -13.00
N PRO A 163 4.22 13.02 -13.24
CA PRO A 163 4.93 14.31 -13.28
C PRO A 163 5.51 14.74 -11.92
N ILE A 164 4.87 14.34 -10.81
CA ILE A 164 5.38 14.61 -9.45
C ILE A 164 6.61 13.74 -9.18
N ILE A 165 6.54 12.45 -9.52
CA ILE A 165 7.64 11.48 -9.43
C ILE A 165 8.85 11.92 -10.25
N GLN A 166 8.62 12.40 -11.48
CA GLN A 166 9.68 12.94 -12.32
C GLN A 166 10.36 14.16 -11.68
N GLY A 167 9.58 15.11 -11.15
CA GLY A 167 10.12 16.28 -10.44
C GLY A 167 10.91 15.89 -9.18
N ALA A 168 10.39 14.95 -8.38
CA ALA A 168 11.09 14.44 -7.19
C ALA A 168 12.43 13.78 -7.55
N ARG A 169 12.47 13.00 -8.63
CA ARG A 169 13.71 12.39 -9.14
C ARG A 169 14.73 13.40 -9.64
N GLN A 170 14.30 14.50 -10.25
CA GLN A 170 15.20 15.60 -10.61
C GLN A 170 15.85 16.24 -9.37
N GLN A 171 15.19 16.16 -8.21
CA GLN A 171 15.73 16.55 -6.90
C GLN A 171 16.49 15.41 -6.18
N GLY A 172 16.83 14.33 -6.89
CA GLY A 172 17.57 13.19 -6.35
C GLY A 172 16.74 12.28 -5.43
N ARG A 173 15.40 12.36 -5.46
CA ARG A 173 14.52 11.56 -4.59
C ARG A 173 14.10 10.24 -5.23
N ARG A 174 14.02 9.21 -4.40
CA ARG A 174 13.50 7.88 -4.75
C ARG A 174 12.01 7.79 -4.43
N VAL A 175 11.32 6.89 -5.11
CA VAL A 175 9.89 6.66 -4.93
C VAL A 175 9.64 5.19 -4.63
N PHE A 176 8.85 4.91 -3.59
CA PHE A 176 8.62 3.56 -3.09
C PHE A 176 7.12 3.26 -3.08
N LEU A 177 6.78 1.98 -3.19
CA LEU A 177 5.42 1.48 -2.98
C LEU A 177 5.41 0.54 -1.78
N LEU A 178 4.44 0.71 -0.89
CA LEU A 178 4.10 -0.27 0.16
C LEU A 178 2.61 -0.60 0.04
N ALA A 179 2.32 -1.84 -0.33
CA ALA A 179 0.96 -2.38 -0.34
C ALA A 179 0.83 -3.45 0.74
N HIS A 180 -0.33 -3.50 1.40
CA HIS A 180 -0.62 -4.49 2.44
C HIS A 180 -1.89 -5.29 2.13
N SER A 181 -1.87 -6.60 2.38
CA SER A 181 -3.09 -7.43 2.41
C SER A 181 -3.96 -7.28 1.17
N MET A 182 -5.27 -7.06 1.32
CA MET A 182 -6.24 -6.94 0.23
C MET A 182 -6.00 -5.71 -0.66
N GLY A 183 -5.16 -4.77 -0.24
CA GLY A 183 -4.68 -3.68 -1.10
C GLY A 183 -3.98 -4.18 -2.36
N HIS A 184 -3.48 -5.43 -2.35
CA HIS A 184 -2.91 -6.07 -3.52
C HIS A 184 -3.94 -6.38 -4.62
N ILE A 185 -5.22 -6.51 -4.29
CA ILE A 185 -6.31 -6.67 -5.28
C ILE A 185 -6.58 -5.36 -6.01
N ALA A 186 -6.46 -4.21 -5.30
CA ALA A 186 -6.48 -2.92 -5.97
C ALA A 186 -5.23 -2.72 -6.84
N LEU A 187 -4.05 -3.11 -6.32
CA LEU A 187 -2.77 -2.99 -7.02
C LEU A 187 -2.72 -3.85 -8.30
N GLU A 188 -3.13 -5.12 -8.25
CA GLU A 188 -3.13 -6.01 -9.42
C GLU A 188 -4.05 -5.47 -10.52
N ALA A 189 -5.25 -5.02 -10.16
CA ALA A 189 -6.18 -4.41 -11.11
C ALA A 189 -5.62 -3.11 -11.70
N ALA A 190 -4.87 -2.33 -10.92
CA ALA A 190 -4.21 -1.12 -11.41
C ALA A 190 -3.01 -1.40 -12.32
N VAL A 191 -2.23 -2.46 -12.04
CA VAL A 191 -1.11 -2.89 -12.89
C VAL A 191 -1.64 -3.42 -14.22
N GLU A 192 -2.63 -4.31 -14.20
CA GLU A 192 -3.26 -4.81 -15.42
C GLU A 192 -3.91 -3.68 -16.22
N GLY A 193 -4.64 -2.80 -15.52
CA GLY A 193 -5.26 -1.60 -16.10
C GLY A 193 -4.24 -0.67 -16.75
N TRP A 194 -3.09 -0.45 -16.10
CA TRP A 194 -2.01 0.41 -16.62
C TRP A 194 -1.60 0.02 -18.04
N PHE A 195 -1.29 -1.27 -18.24
CA PHE A 195 -0.80 -1.75 -19.54
C PHE A 195 -1.94 -1.94 -20.54
N SER A 196 -3.11 -2.40 -20.10
CA SER A 196 -4.30 -2.53 -20.97
C SER A 196 -4.79 -1.19 -21.53
N HIS A 197 -4.52 -0.07 -20.84
CA HIS A 197 -4.80 1.29 -21.32
C HIS A 197 -3.63 1.94 -22.07
N GLY A 198 -2.55 1.19 -22.35
CA GLY A 198 -1.47 1.67 -23.20
C GLY A 198 -0.52 2.68 -22.54
N ASN A 199 -0.48 2.78 -21.20
CA ASN A 199 0.43 3.70 -20.51
C ASN A 199 1.93 3.33 -20.67
N GLY A 200 2.22 2.14 -21.20
CA GLY A 200 3.57 1.72 -21.59
C GLY A 200 4.52 1.45 -20.42
N ASN A 201 5.81 1.27 -20.74
CA ASN A 201 6.83 1.06 -19.72
C ASN A 201 7.20 2.39 -19.05
N THR A 202 7.07 2.44 -17.74
CA THR A 202 7.63 3.52 -16.94
C THR A 202 8.06 2.97 -15.60
N THR A 203 9.25 3.33 -15.14
CA THR A 203 9.65 2.99 -13.78
C THR A 203 8.99 4.00 -12.84
N LEU A 204 7.95 3.61 -12.11
CA LEU A 204 7.34 4.43 -11.06
C LEU A 204 8.08 4.29 -9.73
N PHE A 205 8.54 3.09 -9.41
CA PHE A 205 9.06 2.75 -8.09
C PHE A 205 10.50 2.26 -8.14
N ASP A 206 11.31 2.73 -7.21
CA ASP A 206 12.67 2.29 -6.94
C ASP A 206 12.71 1.01 -6.09
N GLU A 207 11.69 0.82 -5.24
CA GLU A 207 11.44 -0.38 -4.43
C GLU A 207 9.92 -0.56 -4.27
N VAL A 208 9.43 -1.78 -4.44
CA VAL A 208 8.05 -2.17 -4.19
C VAL A 208 8.01 -3.20 -3.06
N ILE A 209 7.36 -2.86 -1.98
CA ILE A 209 7.13 -3.73 -0.83
C ILE A 209 5.73 -4.32 -0.93
N LEU A 210 5.65 -5.64 -1.11
CA LEU A 210 4.41 -6.41 -1.04
C LEU A 210 4.34 -7.12 0.30
N ALA A 211 3.56 -6.58 1.23
CA ALA A 211 3.49 -7.09 2.61
C ALA A 211 2.21 -7.89 2.85
N ALA A 212 2.35 -9.14 3.30
CA ALA A 212 1.23 -10.01 3.67
C ALA A 212 0.12 -10.03 2.61
N ALA A 213 0.49 -10.17 1.34
CA ALA A 213 -0.42 -9.97 0.22
C ALA A 213 -1.60 -10.94 0.22
N ASP A 214 -2.81 -10.40 0.39
CA ASP A 214 -4.07 -11.12 0.17
C ASP A 214 -4.44 -11.07 -1.30
N GLU A 215 -3.62 -11.73 -2.09
CA GLU A 215 -3.68 -11.82 -3.53
C GLU A 215 -3.25 -13.21 -3.94
N ARG A 216 -3.66 -13.70 -5.11
CA ARG A 216 -3.30 -15.05 -5.55
C ARG A 216 -1.78 -15.24 -5.62
N PHE A 217 -1.30 -16.36 -5.09
CA PHE A 217 0.13 -16.75 -5.14
C PHE A 217 0.70 -16.93 -6.56
N ASP A 218 -0.15 -17.14 -7.58
CA ASP A 218 0.23 -17.33 -8.99
C ASP A 218 0.12 -16.04 -9.83
N SER A 219 -0.13 -14.88 -9.18
CA SER A 219 -0.42 -13.60 -9.82
C SER A 219 0.69 -13.10 -10.75
N PHE A 220 1.95 -13.41 -10.45
CA PHE A 220 3.10 -13.04 -11.29
C PHE A 220 3.24 -13.90 -12.55
N GLU A 221 2.69 -15.10 -12.54
CA GLU A 221 2.81 -16.06 -13.65
C GLU A 221 1.61 -16.04 -14.61
N PHE A 222 0.68 -15.10 -14.45
CA PHE A 222 -0.36 -14.83 -15.44
C PHE A 222 0.27 -14.30 -16.76
N PRO A 223 -0.34 -14.57 -17.93
CA PRO A 223 0.07 -13.94 -19.18
C PRO A 223 0.03 -12.42 -19.06
N GLU A 224 1.09 -11.74 -19.47
CA GLU A 224 1.14 -10.27 -19.42
C GLU A 224 0.02 -9.65 -20.29
N PRO A 225 -0.64 -8.58 -19.81
CA PRO A 225 -0.37 -7.85 -18.58
C PRO A 225 -1.20 -8.28 -17.34
N GLY A 226 -1.73 -9.50 -17.32
CA GLY A 226 -2.67 -9.94 -16.29
C GLY A 226 -2.15 -9.82 -14.87
N ARG A 227 -2.99 -9.29 -13.97
CA ARG A 227 -2.71 -9.14 -12.53
C ARG A 227 -1.36 -8.45 -12.24
N LEU A 228 -0.47 -9.08 -11.45
CA LEU A 228 0.84 -8.55 -11.08
C LEU A 228 1.97 -8.90 -12.07
N SER A 229 1.71 -9.67 -13.14
CA SER A 229 2.73 -10.12 -14.10
C SER A 229 3.62 -8.98 -14.62
N SER A 230 3.04 -7.80 -14.86
CA SER A 230 3.75 -6.63 -15.37
C SER A 230 4.27 -5.65 -14.30
N LEU A 231 4.12 -5.96 -13.01
CA LEU A 231 4.56 -5.05 -11.92
C LEU A 231 6.06 -4.73 -12.01
N HIS A 232 6.86 -5.68 -12.48
CA HIS A 232 8.30 -5.53 -12.69
C HIS A 232 8.68 -4.46 -13.73
N ARG A 233 7.74 -4.03 -14.56
CA ARG A 233 7.92 -2.95 -15.54
C ARG A 233 7.67 -1.58 -14.89
N LEU A 234 7.00 -1.56 -13.73
CA LEU A 234 6.73 -0.36 -12.91
C LEU A 234 7.71 -0.19 -11.74
N GLY A 235 8.26 -1.27 -11.21
CA GLY A 235 9.23 -1.27 -10.10
C GLY A 235 10.63 -1.76 -10.50
N ARG A 236 11.69 -1.10 -9.99
CA ARG A 236 13.08 -1.57 -10.16
C ARG A 236 13.35 -2.85 -9.38
N HIS A 237 12.91 -2.88 -8.12
CA HIS A 237 13.04 -4.00 -7.21
C HIS A 237 11.69 -4.27 -6.54
N ILE A 238 11.41 -5.53 -6.25
CA ILE A 238 10.18 -6.01 -5.64
C ILE A 238 10.54 -6.93 -4.48
N SER A 239 10.30 -6.48 -3.26
CA SER A 239 10.45 -7.29 -2.04
C SER A 239 9.08 -7.83 -1.60
N ILE A 240 8.95 -9.15 -1.54
CA ILE A 240 7.74 -9.87 -1.17
C ILE A 240 7.92 -10.44 0.23
N TYR A 241 7.16 -9.91 1.18
CA TYR A 241 7.17 -10.36 2.57
C TYR A 241 5.97 -11.29 2.79
N TYR A 242 6.24 -12.48 3.31
CA TYR A 242 5.24 -13.52 3.54
C TYR A 242 5.46 -14.21 4.90
N SER A 243 4.45 -14.91 5.40
CA SER A 243 4.55 -15.63 6.66
C SER A 243 3.59 -16.83 6.67
N HIS A 244 4.13 -18.02 6.94
CA HIS A 244 3.34 -19.23 7.15
C HIS A 244 2.50 -19.17 8.44
N ALA A 245 2.87 -18.24 9.33
CA ALA A 245 2.18 -18.00 10.58
C ALA A 245 0.98 -17.05 10.46
N ASP A 246 0.71 -16.52 9.26
CA ASP A 246 -0.38 -15.58 9.02
C ASP A 246 -1.75 -16.29 9.01
N ASP A 247 -2.47 -16.21 10.14
CA ASP A 247 -3.75 -16.90 10.31
C ASP A 247 -4.90 -16.20 9.56
N VAL A 248 -4.79 -14.89 9.30
CA VAL A 248 -5.77 -14.17 8.49
C VAL A 248 -5.74 -14.65 7.04
N LEU A 249 -4.55 -14.85 6.48
CA LEU A 249 -4.46 -15.33 5.10
C LEU A 249 -4.89 -16.80 4.93
N LYS A 250 -4.76 -17.64 5.97
CA LYS A 250 -5.37 -19.00 5.97
C LYS A 250 -6.90 -18.92 5.87
N LEU A 251 -7.51 -17.97 6.58
CA LEU A 251 -8.94 -17.73 6.46
C LEU A 251 -9.30 -17.17 5.08
N SER A 252 -8.51 -16.25 4.55
CA SER A 252 -8.69 -15.74 3.19
C SER A 252 -8.65 -16.87 2.15
N GLU A 253 -7.68 -17.77 2.22
CA GLU A 253 -7.58 -18.94 1.34
C GLU A 253 -8.87 -19.78 1.38
N LEU A 254 -9.43 -20.03 2.56
CA LEU A 254 -10.69 -20.75 2.73
C LEU A 254 -11.86 -20.02 2.05
N VAL A 255 -11.99 -18.70 2.25
CA VAL A 255 -13.03 -17.89 1.61
C VAL A 255 -12.86 -17.87 0.09
N ASN A 256 -11.62 -17.88 -0.40
CA ASN A 256 -11.27 -17.92 -1.82
C ASN A 256 -11.18 -19.36 -2.37
N LEU A 257 -11.95 -20.30 -1.81
CA LEU A 257 -12.12 -21.68 -2.30
C LEU A 257 -10.80 -22.47 -2.43
N GLY A 258 -9.88 -22.28 -1.48
CA GLY A 258 -8.59 -22.98 -1.43
C GLY A 258 -7.51 -22.39 -2.35
N ALA A 259 -7.74 -21.20 -2.91
CA ALA A 259 -6.70 -20.53 -3.68
C ALA A 259 -5.65 -19.94 -2.72
N GLN A 260 -4.41 -20.45 -2.77
CA GLN A 260 -3.31 -19.96 -1.93
C GLN A 260 -3.03 -18.46 -2.13
N ARG A 261 -2.66 -17.78 -1.05
CA ARG A 261 -2.37 -16.34 -1.02
C ARG A 261 -0.86 -16.09 -1.07
N LEU A 262 -0.46 -15.09 -1.85
CA LEU A 262 0.92 -14.63 -2.04
C LEU A 262 1.61 -14.32 -0.71
N GLY A 263 0.89 -13.76 0.27
CA GLY A 263 1.43 -13.42 1.59
C GLY A 263 1.61 -14.60 2.55
N GLN A 264 1.11 -15.80 2.24
CA GLN A 264 1.28 -16.98 3.10
C GLN A 264 2.64 -17.65 2.88
N ASP A 265 3.01 -17.83 1.61
CA ASP A 265 4.18 -18.62 1.23
C ASP A 265 5.01 -17.96 0.10
N GLY A 266 4.70 -16.72 -0.29
CA GLY A 266 5.30 -16.08 -1.45
C GLY A 266 4.70 -16.57 -2.77
N PRO A 267 5.29 -16.20 -3.92
CA PRO A 267 4.77 -16.60 -5.22
C PRO A 267 5.00 -18.08 -5.49
N ARG A 268 4.12 -18.69 -6.29
CA ARG A 268 4.14 -20.14 -6.61
C ARG A 268 5.52 -20.64 -7.02
N SER A 269 6.24 -19.90 -7.86
CA SER A 269 7.56 -20.30 -8.36
C SER A 269 8.72 -19.59 -7.64
N LYS A 270 8.58 -19.20 -6.36
CA LYS A 270 9.53 -18.32 -5.65
C LYS A 270 11.01 -18.74 -5.69
N THR A 271 11.31 -20.04 -5.83
CA THR A 271 12.69 -20.55 -5.91
C THR A 271 13.24 -20.59 -7.34
N ASN A 272 12.41 -20.30 -8.35
CA ASN A 272 12.81 -20.28 -9.75
C ASN A 272 13.43 -18.92 -10.10
N SER A 273 14.76 -18.86 -10.14
CA SER A 273 15.53 -17.64 -10.46
C SER A 273 15.33 -17.11 -11.88
N THR A 274 14.74 -17.89 -12.78
CA THR A 274 14.37 -17.42 -14.13
C THR A 274 13.09 -16.58 -14.09
N VAL A 275 12.12 -16.98 -13.25
CA VAL A 275 10.87 -16.24 -13.04
C VAL A 275 11.11 -15.07 -12.08
N PHE A 276 11.86 -15.31 -11.02
CA PHE A 276 12.18 -14.33 -9.99
C PHE A 276 13.69 -14.16 -9.82
N PRO A 277 14.35 -13.42 -10.73
CA PRO A 277 15.79 -13.17 -10.62
C PRO A 277 16.11 -12.35 -9.35
N PRO A 278 17.13 -12.73 -8.57
CA PRO A 278 17.45 -12.12 -7.27
C PRO A 278 17.91 -10.65 -7.38
N LEU A 279 18.36 -10.23 -8.56
CA LEU A 279 18.67 -8.80 -8.83
C LEU A 279 17.42 -7.91 -8.87
N ARG A 280 16.22 -8.50 -8.88
CA ARG A 280 14.95 -7.78 -9.01
C ARG A 280 13.96 -8.16 -7.93
N TYR A 281 13.91 -9.43 -7.56
CA TYR A 281 12.96 -9.94 -6.59
C TYR A 281 13.68 -10.38 -5.33
N ARG A 282 13.11 -10.00 -4.19
CA ARG A 282 13.56 -10.42 -2.87
C ARG A 282 12.39 -11.08 -2.15
N MET A 283 12.62 -12.28 -1.62
CA MET A 283 11.62 -13.04 -0.88
C MET A 283 12.01 -13.00 0.59
N VAL A 284 11.13 -12.49 1.44
CA VAL A 284 11.40 -12.33 2.88
C VAL A 284 10.39 -13.15 3.67
N ASP A 285 10.86 -14.28 4.20
CA ASP A 285 10.06 -15.13 5.09
C ASP A 285 10.07 -14.55 6.51
N CYS A 286 8.92 -14.05 6.94
CA CYS A 286 8.71 -13.42 8.25
C CYS A 286 8.09 -14.39 9.27
N THR A 287 8.05 -15.70 8.98
CA THR A 287 7.35 -16.70 9.82
C THR A 287 7.86 -16.73 11.27
N ASN A 288 9.15 -16.48 11.45
CA ASN A 288 9.84 -16.55 12.73
C ASN A 288 10.00 -15.19 13.43
N ASP A 289 9.58 -14.09 12.80
CA ASP A 289 9.65 -12.76 13.39
C ASP A 289 8.51 -12.57 14.40
N ARG A 290 8.75 -12.94 15.67
CA ARG A 290 7.76 -12.95 16.75
C ARG A 290 8.02 -11.91 17.84
N ASP A 291 8.71 -10.82 17.49
CA ASP A 291 9.13 -9.73 18.38
C ASP A 291 8.03 -8.68 18.63
N TYR A 292 6.76 -9.12 18.65
CA TYR A 292 5.57 -8.29 18.88
C TYR A 292 4.43 -9.15 19.49
N PRO A 293 3.36 -8.53 20.05
CA PRO A 293 2.21 -9.28 20.55
C PRO A 293 1.59 -10.13 19.44
N PHE A 294 1.64 -11.45 19.58
CA PHE A 294 1.24 -12.39 18.53
C PHE A 294 -0.08 -13.10 18.87
N ASP A 295 -1.09 -12.87 18.05
CA ASP A 295 -2.38 -13.54 18.04
C ASP A 295 -2.86 -13.72 16.58
N PRO A 296 -3.98 -14.41 16.30
CA PRO A 296 -4.44 -14.63 14.92
C PRO A 296 -4.61 -13.35 14.09
N LEU A 297 -5.03 -12.22 14.67
CA LEU A 297 -5.21 -10.96 13.94
C LEU A 297 -3.88 -10.22 13.76
N THR A 298 -3.05 -10.14 14.80
CA THR A 298 -1.74 -9.47 14.72
C THR A 298 -0.72 -10.27 13.91
N SER A 299 -0.94 -11.58 13.74
CA SER A 299 -0.16 -12.44 12.84
C SER A 299 -0.11 -11.91 11.40
N HIS A 300 -1.10 -11.10 10.99
CA HIS A 300 -1.21 -10.49 9.66
C HIS A 300 -0.65 -9.05 9.57
N GLN A 301 -0.17 -8.53 10.71
CA GLN A 301 0.29 -7.15 10.85
C GLN A 301 1.81 -7.07 11.04
N TYR A 302 2.54 -8.18 10.87
CA TYR A 302 3.98 -8.29 11.13
C TYR A 302 4.80 -7.18 10.46
N TYR A 303 4.44 -6.76 9.24
CA TYR A 303 5.20 -5.73 8.49
C TYR A 303 5.37 -4.42 9.26
N ARG A 304 4.43 -4.09 10.14
CA ARG A 304 4.45 -2.88 10.98
C ARG A 304 4.65 -3.17 12.46
N SER A 305 4.19 -4.33 12.94
CA SER A 305 4.19 -4.65 14.37
C SER A 305 5.55 -5.21 14.80
N SER A 306 6.26 -5.94 13.92
CA SER A 306 7.61 -6.44 14.17
C SER A 306 8.66 -5.32 13.98
N PRO A 307 9.44 -4.95 15.02
CA PRO A 307 10.64 -4.14 14.85
C PRO A 307 11.65 -4.72 13.85
N THR A 308 11.83 -6.05 13.83
CA THR A 308 12.74 -6.75 12.91
C THR A 308 12.32 -6.54 11.45
N VAL A 309 11.05 -6.81 11.12
CA VAL A 309 10.53 -6.63 9.76
C VAL A 309 10.55 -5.16 9.34
N ARG A 310 10.21 -4.22 10.24
CA ARG A 310 10.32 -2.78 9.97
C ARG A 310 11.75 -2.35 9.64
N THR A 311 12.72 -2.86 10.38
CA THR A 311 14.15 -2.58 10.14
C THR A 311 14.56 -3.07 8.77
N ASP A 312 14.16 -4.28 8.40
CA ASP A 312 14.44 -4.84 7.08
C ASP A 312 13.82 -4.04 5.93
N ILE A 313 12.55 -3.63 6.07
CA ILE A 313 11.90 -2.74 5.10
C ILE A 313 12.67 -1.42 4.98
N ALA A 314 13.05 -0.79 6.10
CA ALA A 314 13.81 0.45 6.07
C ALA A 314 15.15 0.29 5.32
N LEU A 315 15.86 -0.83 5.52
CA LEU A 315 17.10 -1.14 4.80
C LEU A 315 16.87 -1.36 3.30
N ALA A 316 15.77 -2.02 2.90
CA ALA A 316 15.39 -2.17 1.49
C ALA A 316 15.16 -0.79 0.84
N LEU A 317 14.39 0.09 1.49
CA LEU A 317 14.17 1.45 1.01
C LEU A 317 15.49 2.28 0.99
N GLY A 318 16.37 2.03 1.96
CA GLY A 318 17.71 2.61 2.03
C GLY A 318 18.66 2.18 0.91
N GLY A 319 18.35 1.10 0.17
CA GLY A 319 19.24 0.51 -0.81
C GLY A 319 20.37 -0.33 -0.21
N THR A 320 20.19 -0.78 1.03
CA THR A 320 21.19 -1.55 1.81
C THR A 320 20.64 -2.88 2.30
N ALA A 321 19.54 -3.39 1.73
CA ALA A 321 18.99 -4.69 2.11
C ALA A 321 20.07 -5.77 1.97
N ALA A 322 20.15 -6.65 2.98
CA ALA A 322 21.00 -7.82 2.92
C ALA A 322 20.59 -8.66 1.71
N THR A 323 21.58 -9.12 0.95
CA THR A 323 21.40 -10.24 0.04
C THR A 323 21.10 -11.45 0.92
N VAL A 324 19.83 -11.84 0.99
CA VAL A 324 19.38 -13.07 1.66
C VAL A 324 19.55 -14.23 0.70
#